data_AF-A0A959B8V7-F1
#
_entry.id   AF-A0A959B8V7-F1
#
_cell.length_a   1.000
_cell.length_b   1.000
_cell.length_c   1.000
_cell.angle_alpha   90.00
_cell.angle_beta   90.00
_cell.angle_gamma   90.00
#
_symmetry.space_group_name_H-M   'P 1'
#
loop_
_entity.id
_entity.type
_entity.pdbx_description
1 polymer ?
#
loop_
_entity_poly.entity_id
_entity_poly.type
_entity_poly.pdbx_seq_one_letter_code
_entity_poly.pdbx_strand_id
1 'polypeptide(L)'
;SCEFGVKCLNAEQAGAIAAIVFNNTPGAGATPMGAGAVGGQVTIPSVMLSYEDGQLIRAALENGAVNISIGALIFSNDLRISASDILNAPLGIIPASQIKAEGDFVFTPGASALNAGLNTAPNLTVNGQIEFAPFGGAATEVYNETTSSAASIESDSVSELLLLPEFEPSFNSQGADLGVYTVTYNISSDSTEEVTNDNQISSSFTISENLYSKASWNPATGDPRTTIYYTVSGGGDVEFLSVLNFPYAKDYTIDSIVVAVLTGLPSLANVPMEAYVYEWNDLNQDSSINNDEVSIVGISTYTFPEDVTATSAVLRLPILDFFTFEETGVVIPEDNKDYIIGVRYQGADLFYFGFDLSYDYGQYTNLRAATGALTDRDYGYLGVNTWNDLIPDFESAFLFTGVTGAVSTGVILTSPEVSTEEVVGAETFDFQLFPNPVSEQLQVNLDLKERTDFVVYQITDNAGRVIYTTRDTDVFETEQATFNVSQLPAGQYNITIRTEQGIRSSSFVVKR
;
A
#
# COMPACT_ATOMS: atom_id res chain seq x y z
N SER A 1 4.32 -49.47 12.84
CA SER A 1 4.45 -48.03 13.13
C SER A 1 5.15 -47.88 14.47
N CYS A 2 6.05 -46.91 14.62
CA CYS A 2 6.78 -46.60 15.85
C CYS A 2 6.93 -45.08 15.99
N GLU A 3 7.19 -44.61 17.21
CA GLU A 3 7.43 -43.19 17.51
C GLU A 3 8.75 -42.66 16.90
N PHE A 4 8.89 -41.33 16.77
CA PHE A 4 10.06 -40.69 16.18
C PHE A 4 11.35 -41.00 16.93
N GLY A 5 11.33 -40.95 18.27
CA GLY A 5 12.48 -41.29 19.11
C GLY A 5 13.04 -42.69 18.82
N VAL A 6 12.18 -43.70 18.66
CA VAL A 6 12.59 -45.06 18.30
C VAL A 6 13.23 -45.11 16.92
N LYS A 7 12.72 -44.36 15.94
CA LYS A 7 13.30 -44.31 14.58
C LYS A 7 14.73 -43.77 14.63
N CYS A 8 14.92 -42.62 15.27
CA CYS A 8 16.22 -41.97 15.35
C CYS A 8 17.22 -42.79 16.18
N LEU A 9 16.78 -43.35 17.31
CA LEU A 9 17.63 -44.20 18.15
C LEU A 9 18.06 -45.49 17.43
N ASN A 10 17.17 -46.11 16.65
CA ASN A 10 17.52 -47.27 15.84
C ASN A 10 18.52 -46.91 14.73
N ALA A 11 18.37 -45.73 14.11
CA ALA A 11 19.32 -45.25 13.11
C ALA A 11 20.71 -44.99 13.74
N GLU A 12 20.74 -44.34 14.90
CA GLU A 12 21.95 -44.10 15.70
C GLU A 12 22.65 -45.42 16.07
N GLN A 13 21.90 -46.40 16.59
CA GLN A 13 22.43 -47.72 16.94
C GLN A 13 22.96 -48.50 15.72
N ALA A 14 22.46 -48.21 14.53
CA ALA A 14 22.96 -48.75 13.27
C ALA A 14 24.21 -48.00 12.74
N GLY A 15 24.70 -46.99 13.47
CA GLY A 15 25.90 -46.23 13.13
C GLY A 15 25.63 -44.96 12.31
N ALA A 16 24.38 -44.52 12.18
CA ALA A 16 24.08 -43.24 11.54
C ALA A 16 24.63 -42.08 12.39
N ILE A 17 25.16 -41.06 11.74
CA ILE A 17 25.66 -39.83 12.39
C ILE A 17 24.61 -38.71 12.44
N ALA A 18 23.49 -38.89 11.74
CA ALA A 18 22.31 -38.03 11.73
C ALA A 18 21.09 -38.84 11.26
N ALA A 19 19.89 -38.39 11.62
CA ALA A 19 18.64 -38.96 11.16
C ALA A 19 17.76 -37.88 10.52
N ILE A 20 17.27 -38.15 9.30
CA ILE A 20 16.29 -37.30 8.61
C ILE A 20 15.00 -38.10 8.48
N VAL A 21 13.93 -37.61 9.10
CA VAL A 21 12.61 -38.24 9.04
C VAL A 21 11.75 -37.46 8.07
N PHE A 22 11.10 -38.13 7.11
CA PHE A 22 10.16 -37.48 6.21
C PHE A 22 8.75 -37.61 6.76
N ASN A 23 7.94 -36.56 6.63
CA ASN A 23 6.51 -36.67 6.91
C ASN A 23 5.88 -37.72 5.95
N ASN A 24 4.84 -38.40 6.41
CA ASN A 24 4.15 -39.43 5.64
C ASN A 24 2.86 -38.93 4.96
N THR A 25 2.48 -37.68 5.21
CA THR A 25 1.23 -37.08 4.72
C THR A 25 1.58 -35.97 3.71
N PRO A 26 1.21 -36.13 2.42
CA PRO A 26 1.38 -35.09 1.43
C PRO A 26 0.67 -33.78 1.82
N GLY A 27 1.31 -32.64 1.58
CA GLY A 27 0.80 -31.29 1.86
C GLY A 27 0.77 -30.90 3.35
N ALA A 28 1.18 -31.79 4.26
CA ALA A 28 1.17 -31.51 5.69
C ALA A 28 2.45 -30.80 6.20
N GLY A 29 3.42 -30.53 5.32
CA GLY A 29 4.70 -29.92 5.67
C GLY A 29 5.55 -30.78 6.61
N ALA A 30 6.54 -30.20 7.27
CA ALA A 30 7.24 -30.83 8.38
C ALA A 30 6.42 -30.66 9.68
N THR A 31 6.45 -31.64 10.58
CA THR A 31 5.80 -31.56 11.90
C THR A 31 6.85 -31.62 13.01
N PRO A 32 6.61 -30.98 14.17
CA PRO A 32 7.49 -31.16 15.33
C PRO A 32 7.62 -32.64 15.71
N MET A 33 8.86 -33.11 15.88
CA MET A 33 9.12 -34.46 16.33
C MET A 33 9.04 -34.53 17.86
N GLY A 34 7.94 -35.09 18.37
CA GLY A 34 7.85 -35.42 19.79
C GLY A 34 8.89 -36.47 20.18
N ALA A 35 9.58 -36.25 21.30
CA ALA A 35 10.62 -37.16 21.78
C ALA A 35 10.09 -38.59 22.05
N GLY A 36 8.83 -38.73 22.45
CA GLY A 36 8.27 -40.03 22.81
C GLY A 36 8.95 -40.63 24.05
N ALA A 37 8.93 -41.95 24.18
CA ALA A 37 9.51 -42.66 25.33
C ALA A 37 11.05 -42.68 25.33
N VAL A 38 11.68 -42.71 24.14
CA VAL A 38 13.14 -42.88 24.03
C VAL A 38 13.88 -41.73 23.33
N GLY A 39 13.20 -40.68 22.88
CA GLY A 39 13.84 -39.58 22.14
C GLY A 39 14.90 -38.83 22.93
N GLY A 40 14.80 -38.78 24.26
CA GLY A 40 15.84 -38.20 25.12
C GLY A 40 17.15 -39.02 25.18
N GLN A 41 17.16 -40.22 24.59
CA GLN A 41 18.37 -41.06 24.46
C GLN A 41 19.10 -40.85 23.13
N VAL A 42 18.48 -40.13 22.18
CA VAL A 42 19.07 -39.88 20.86
C VAL A 42 20.14 -38.81 20.98
N THR A 43 21.37 -39.11 20.55
CA THR A 43 22.50 -38.15 20.63
C THR A 43 22.93 -37.56 19.30
N ILE A 44 22.38 -38.09 18.19
CA ILE A 44 22.65 -37.58 16.84
C ILE A 44 21.64 -36.50 16.41
N PRO A 45 22.06 -35.53 15.57
CA PRO A 45 21.14 -34.58 14.95
C PRO A 45 19.98 -35.31 14.27
N SER A 46 18.76 -34.91 14.63
CA SER A 46 17.55 -35.56 14.16
C SER A 46 16.58 -34.48 13.68
N VAL A 47 16.33 -34.43 12.38
CA VAL A 47 15.49 -33.39 11.74
C VAL A 47 14.33 -34.03 10.99
N MET A 48 13.26 -33.25 10.79
CA MET A 48 12.14 -33.64 9.96
C MET A 48 12.04 -32.76 8.71
N LEU A 49 11.79 -33.38 7.56
CA LEU A 49 11.43 -32.70 6.32
C LEU A 49 10.00 -33.06 5.90
N SER A 50 9.46 -32.30 4.95
CA SER A 50 8.15 -32.57 4.36
C SER A 50 8.11 -33.92 3.63
N TYR A 51 6.91 -34.39 3.29
CA TYR A 51 6.75 -35.58 2.45
C TYR A 51 7.36 -35.36 1.06
N GLU A 52 7.18 -34.15 0.53
CA GLU A 52 7.58 -33.69 -0.79
C GLU A 52 9.11 -33.67 -0.91
N ASP A 53 9.80 -33.01 0.03
CA ASP A 53 11.28 -32.99 0.08
C ASP A 53 11.84 -34.41 0.23
N GLY A 54 11.17 -35.23 1.04
CA GLY A 54 11.51 -36.64 1.18
C GLY A 54 11.42 -37.43 -0.14
N GLN A 55 10.42 -37.15 -0.99
CA GLN A 55 10.34 -37.77 -2.31
C GLN A 55 11.46 -37.29 -3.23
N LEU A 56 11.81 -36.00 -3.20
CA LEU A 56 12.92 -35.45 -3.99
C LEU A 56 14.26 -36.10 -3.62
N ILE A 57 14.55 -36.23 -2.32
CA ILE A 57 15.76 -36.91 -1.82
C ILE A 57 15.75 -38.38 -2.22
N ARG A 58 14.61 -39.07 -2.10
CA ARG A 58 14.48 -40.48 -2.52
C ARG A 58 14.75 -40.67 -4.01
N ALA A 59 14.20 -39.80 -4.85
CA ALA A 59 14.44 -39.82 -6.30
C ALA A 59 15.91 -39.52 -6.63
N ALA A 60 16.54 -38.58 -5.92
CA ALA A 60 17.97 -38.30 -6.08
C ALA A 60 18.85 -39.49 -5.68
N LEU A 61 18.47 -40.23 -4.62
CA LEU A 61 19.16 -41.45 -4.18
C LEU A 61 19.15 -42.58 -5.22
N GLU A 62 18.16 -42.60 -6.13
CA GLU A 62 18.14 -43.56 -7.26
C GLU A 62 19.26 -43.27 -8.27
N ASN A 63 19.78 -42.04 -8.30
CA ASN A 63 20.83 -41.58 -9.22
C ASN A 63 22.23 -41.55 -8.59
N GLY A 64 22.36 -41.79 -7.29
CA GLY A 64 23.64 -41.83 -6.60
C GLY A 64 23.57 -41.40 -5.13
N ALA A 65 24.72 -41.30 -4.47
CA ALA A 65 24.77 -40.80 -3.10
C ALA A 65 24.37 -39.32 -3.04
N VAL A 66 23.50 -38.96 -2.09
CA VAL A 66 23.11 -37.59 -1.81
C VAL A 66 23.90 -37.10 -0.59
N ASN A 67 24.66 -36.03 -0.76
CA ASN A 67 25.34 -35.36 0.36
C ASN A 67 24.39 -34.34 0.98
N ILE A 68 24.27 -34.37 2.31
CA ILE A 68 23.39 -33.47 3.07
C ILE A 68 24.21 -32.84 4.19
N SER A 69 24.08 -31.53 4.35
CA SER A 69 24.64 -30.79 5.48
C SER A 69 23.50 -30.27 6.35
N ILE A 70 23.63 -30.43 7.67
CA ILE A 70 22.58 -30.06 8.65
C ILE A 70 23.21 -29.06 9.62
N GLY A 71 22.70 -27.83 9.63
CA GLY A 71 23.19 -26.76 10.51
C GLY A 71 23.01 -25.37 9.89
N ALA A 72 23.60 -24.35 10.54
CA ALA A 72 23.78 -23.04 9.94
C ALA A 72 24.91 -23.14 8.90
N LEU A 73 24.53 -23.32 7.63
CA LEU A 73 25.49 -23.37 6.53
C LEU A 73 25.98 -21.97 6.24
N ILE A 74 27.28 -21.77 6.37
CA ILE A 74 27.97 -20.56 5.93
C ILE A 74 28.86 -20.99 4.77
N PHE A 75 28.66 -20.37 3.62
CA PHE A 75 29.40 -20.68 2.40
C PHE A 75 30.67 -19.81 2.30
N SER A 76 31.56 -20.17 1.39
CA SER A 76 32.82 -19.46 1.22
C SER A 76 32.57 -18.07 0.63
N ASN A 77 31.73 -18.00 -0.41
CA ASN A 77 31.27 -16.75 -1.00
C ASN A 77 29.73 -16.74 -1.00
N ASP A 78 29.16 -15.78 -0.29
CA ASP A 78 27.72 -15.63 -0.10
C ASP A 78 27.43 -14.14 0.14
N LEU A 79 26.93 -13.49 -0.89
CA LEU A 79 26.34 -12.17 -0.81
C LEU A 79 24.85 -12.32 -0.50
N ARG A 80 24.33 -11.32 0.20
CA ARG A 80 22.90 -11.26 0.52
C ARG A 80 22.39 -9.83 0.39
N ILE A 81 21.18 -9.73 -0.14
CA ILE A 81 20.39 -8.50 -0.14
C ILE A 81 19.05 -8.73 0.58
N SER A 82 18.61 -7.73 1.34
CA SER A 82 17.33 -7.74 2.06
C SER A 82 16.61 -6.39 1.92
N ALA A 83 15.39 -6.30 2.47
CA ALA A 83 14.57 -5.10 2.37
C ALA A 83 15.23 -3.86 3.01
N SER A 84 16.04 -4.05 4.06
CA SER A 84 16.81 -2.97 4.71
C SER A 84 18.06 -2.55 3.95
N ASP A 85 18.41 -3.26 2.86
CA ASP A 85 19.61 -2.99 2.06
C ASP A 85 19.30 -2.21 0.78
N ILE A 86 18.03 -1.92 0.48
CA ILE A 86 17.61 -1.26 -0.77
C ILE A 86 17.03 0.13 -0.53
N LEU A 87 17.18 0.99 -1.52
CA LEU A 87 16.37 2.20 -1.64
C LEU A 87 15.03 1.86 -2.28
N ASN A 88 13.97 2.17 -1.57
CA ASN A 88 12.63 2.25 -2.12
C ASN A 88 12.39 3.64 -2.73
N ALA A 89 11.35 3.75 -3.56
CA ALA A 89 10.92 5.07 -4.02
C ALA A 89 10.47 5.94 -2.81
N PRO A 90 10.41 7.27 -2.95
CA PRO A 90 10.04 8.12 -1.81
C PRO A 90 8.63 7.85 -1.27
N LEU A 91 7.76 7.25 -2.08
CA LEU A 91 6.37 6.91 -1.75
C LEU A 91 5.99 5.56 -2.36
N GLY A 92 5.29 4.73 -1.59
CA GLY A 92 4.72 3.48 -2.10
C GLY A 92 3.59 3.70 -3.10
N ILE A 93 2.82 4.78 -2.94
CA ILE A 93 1.73 5.14 -3.86
C ILE A 93 1.62 6.65 -4.01
N ILE A 94 1.53 7.12 -5.24
CA ILE A 94 1.30 8.51 -5.59
C ILE A 94 0.21 8.61 -6.67
N PRO A 95 -0.77 9.54 -6.57
CA PRO A 95 -1.74 9.75 -7.62
C PRO A 95 -1.08 10.33 -8.88
N ALA A 96 -1.49 9.88 -10.07
CA ALA A 96 -1.01 10.37 -11.36
C ALA A 96 -1.10 11.90 -11.49
N SER A 97 -2.16 12.49 -10.92
CA SER A 97 -2.40 13.94 -10.94
C SER A 97 -1.35 14.77 -10.20
N GLN A 98 -0.51 14.13 -9.38
CA GLN A 98 0.54 14.77 -8.58
C GLN A 98 1.92 14.76 -9.27
N ILE A 99 2.02 14.20 -10.49
CA ILE A 99 3.25 14.14 -11.29
C ILE A 99 2.97 14.76 -12.67
N LYS A 100 3.38 16.01 -12.88
CA LYS A 100 3.09 16.81 -14.08
C LYS A 100 4.32 17.48 -14.72
N ALA A 101 5.45 17.47 -14.03
CA ALA A 101 6.70 18.12 -14.40
C ALA A 101 7.91 17.26 -13.93
N GLU A 102 9.05 17.53 -14.56
CA GLU A 102 10.33 16.93 -14.21
C GLU A 102 10.70 17.32 -12.77
N GLY A 103 11.13 16.35 -11.98
CA GLY A 103 11.45 16.53 -10.57
C GLY A 103 10.29 16.34 -9.58
N ASP A 104 9.05 16.15 -10.06
CA ASP A 104 7.90 15.93 -9.16
C ASP A 104 7.97 14.59 -8.42
N PHE A 105 8.55 13.56 -9.06
CA PHE A 105 8.75 12.25 -8.46
C PHE A 105 10.09 11.65 -8.92
N VAL A 106 11.15 12.03 -8.21
CA VAL A 106 12.50 11.49 -8.44
C VAL A 106 12.73 10.29 -7.54
N PHE A 107 13.05 9.14 -8.16
CA PHE A 107 13.52 7.97 -7.45
C PHE A 107 14.99 7.75 -7.79
N THR A 108 15.86 7.68 -6.77
CA THR A 108 17.26 7.27 -6.93
C THR A 108 17.40 5.81 -6.50
N PRO A 109 17.42 4.83 -7.42
CA PRO A 109 17.58 3.44 -7.05
C PRO A 109 18.98 3.21 -6.46
N GLY A 110 19.10 2.25 -5.56
CA GLY A 110 20.38 1.88 -4.98
C GLY A 110 20.26 0.74 -4.00
N ALA A 111 21.38 0.07 -3.76
CA ALA A 111 21.43 -1.04 -2.81
C ALA A 111 22.82 -1.18 -2.16
N SER A 112 22.83 -1.70 -0.95
CA SER A 112 23.99 -2.31 -0.31
C SER A 112 23.87 -3.84 -0.35
N ALA A 113 24.96 -4.53 0.00
CA ALA A 113 24.99 -5.97 0.13
C ALA A 113 25.68 -6.37 1.43
N LEU A 114 25.15 -7.39 2.10
CA LEU A 114 25.82 -8.09 3.18
C LEU A 114 26.71 -9.19 2.58
N ASN A 115 27.96 -9.29 3.03
CA ASN A 115 28.76 -10.49 2.81
C ASN A 115 28.52 -11.48 3.95
N ALA A 116 27.62 -12.44 3.71
CA ALA A 116 27.34 -13.55 4.62
C ALA A 116 28.35 -14.70 4.49
N GLY A 117 29.24 -14.65 3.49
CA GLY A 117 30.28 -15.63 3.24
C GLY A 117 31.50 -15.50 4.14
N LEU A 118 32.35 -16.53 4.12
CA LEU A 118 33.61 -16.58 4.89
C LEU A 118 34.77 -15.79 4.24
N ASN A 119 34.75 -15.63 2.93
CA ASN A 119 35.78 -14.92 2.18
C ASN A 119 35.37 -13.47 1.93
N THR A 120 36.36 -12.60 1.80
CA THR A 120 36.16 -11.24 1.32
C THR A 120 35.55 -11.26 -0.10
N ALA A 121 34.47 -10.50 -0.31
CA ALA A 121 33.80 -10.35 -1.60
C ALA A 121 34.33 -9.08 -2.33
N PRO A 122 35.06 -9.22 -3.45
CA PRO A 122 35.63 -8.08 -4.16
C PRO A 122 34.68 -7.52 -5.22
N ASN A 123 34.74 -6.20 -5.43
CA ASN A 123 34.11 -5.50 -6.54
C ASN A 123 32.58 -5.71 -6.63
N LEU A 124 31.85 -5.28 -5.59
CA LEU A 124 30.38 -5.34 -5.59
C LEU A 124 29.81 -4.63 -6.82
N THR A 125 28.88 -5.30 -7.49
CA THR A 125 28.08 -4.76 -8.58
C THR A 125 26.61 -4.85 -8.23
N VAL A 126 25.91 -3.72 -8.34
CA VAL A 126 24.47 -3.59 -8.16
C VAL A 126 23.86 -3.26 -9.51
N ASN A 127 22.90 -4.08 -9.95
CA ASN A 127 22.05 -3.80 -11.10
C ASN A 127 20.62 -3.52 -10.60
N GLY A 128 20.04 -2.41 -11.05
CA GLY A 128 18.65 -2.06 -10.79
C GLY A 128 17.86 -2.07 -12.09
N GLN A 129 16.77 -2.84 -12.12
CA GLN A 129 15.84 -2.92 -13.23
C GLN A 129 14.47 -2.41 -12.77
N ILE A 130 13.80 -1.59 -13.58
CA ILE A 130 12.42 -1.17 -13.31
C ILE A 130 11.54 -1.60 -14.48
N GLU A 131 10.51 -2.37 -14.16
CA GLU A 131 9.45 -2.75 -15.08
C GLU A 131 8.18 -1.97 -14.76
N PHE A 132 7.61 -1.32 -15.76
CA PHE A 132 6.30 -0.67 -15.67
C PHE A 132 5.21 -1.60 -16.21
N ALA A 133 4.19 -1.84 -15.40
CA ALA A 133 2.98 -2.58 -15.79
C ALA A 133 1.75 -1.67 -15.66
N PRO A 134 1.13 -1.20 -16.76
CA PRO A 134 -0.13 -0.47 -16.69
C PRO A 134 -1.22 -1.40 -16.15
N PHE A 135 -2.24 -0.83 -15.49
CA PHE A 135 -3.32 -1.64 -14.92
C PHE A 135 -4.03 -2.49 -16.01
N GLY A 136 -3.97 -3.82 -15.87
CA GLY A 136 -4.51 -4.76 -16.83
C GLY A 136 -3.65 -4.99 -18.09
N GLY A 137 -2.46 -4.40 -18.17
CA GLY A 137 -1.50 -4.60 -19.25
C GLY A 137 -0.30 -5.48 -18.86
N ALA A 138 0.61 -5.66 -19.82
CA ALA A 138 1.84 -6.42 -19.62
C ALA A 138 2.98 -5.50 -19.15
N ALA A 139 3.89 -6.05 -18.34
CA ALA A 139 5.07 -5.34 -17.87
C ALA A 139 6.06 -5.07 -19.03
N THR A 140 6.68 -3.90 -19.00
CA THR A 140 7.76 -3.49 -19.92
C THR A 140 8.92 -2.90 -19.14
N GLU A 141 10.15 -3.27 -19.47
CA GLU A 141 11.35 -2.64 -18.92
C GLU A 141 11.43 -1.17 -19.33
N VAL A 142 11.57 -0.28 -18.35
CA VAL A 142 11.71 1.17 -18.54
C VAL A 142 13.03 1.72 -17.99
N TYR A 143 13.78 0.89 -17.26
CA TYR A 143 15.06 1.25 -16.64
C TYR A 143 15.90 -0.01 -16.42
N ASN A 144 17.19 0.06 -16.75
CA ASN A 144 18.14 -1.03 -16.48
C ASN A 144 19.56 -0.45 -16.38
N GLU A 145 19.99 -0.15 -15.17
CA GLU A 145 21.28 0.49 -14.91
C GLU A 145 22.12 -0.35 -13.96
N THR A 146 23.44 -0.19 -14.05
CA THR A 146 24.40 -0.92 -13.23
C THR A 146 25.48 0.01 -12.69
N THR A 147 25.77 -0.13 -11.40
CA THR A 147 26.90 0.53 -10.74
C THR A 147 27.77 -0.53 -10.07
N SER A 148 29.09 -0.35 -10.13
CA SER A 148 30.06 -1.21 -9.43
C SER A 148 30.98 -0.37 -8.55
N SER A 149 31.35 -0.89 -7.38
CA SER A 149 32.42 -0.35 -6.54
C SER A 149 33.68 -1.20 -6.68
N ALA A 150 34.85 -0.58 -6.55
CA ALA A 150 36.12 -1.30 -6.47
C ALA A 150 36.47 -1.74 -5.03
N ALA A 151 35.61 -1.40 -4.06
CA ALA A 151 35.78 -1.81 -2.68
C ALA A 151 35.48 -3.30 -2.49
N SER A 152 36.14 -3.90 -1.52
CA SER A 152 35.88 -5.26 -1.07
C SER A 152 35.05 -5.25 0.21
N ILE A 153 34.14 -6.21 0.34
CA ILE A 153 33.31 -6.41 1.52
C ILE A 153 33.92 -7.55 2.32
N GLU A 154 34.40 -7.26 3.53
CA GLU A 154 34.89 -8.31 4.42
C GLU A 154 33.75 -9.22 4.89
N SER A 155 34.08 -10.43 5.35
CA SER A 155 33.09 -11.35 5.92
C SER A 155 32.32 -10.68 7.07
N ASP A 156 31.01 -10.95 7.16
CA ASP A 156 30.10 -10.42 8.18
C ASP A 156 30.02 -8.87 8.17
N SER A 157 30.22 -8.26 7.00
CA SER A 157 30.15 -6.80 6.81
C SER A 157 29.17 -6.43 5.71
N VAL A 158 28.58 -5.24 5.83
CA VAL A 158 27.71 -4.64 4.82
C VAL A 158 28.53 -3.65 3.99
N SER A 159 28.29 -3.61 2.69
CA SER A 159 28.91 -2.65 1.77
C SER A 159 28.46 -1.21 2.04
N GLU A 160 29.13 -0.26 1.39
CA GLU A 160 28.54 1.04 1.16
C GLU A 160 27.27 0.92 0.28
N LEU A 161 26.38 1.90 0.38
CA LEU A 161 25.23 2.02 -0.50
C LEU A 161 25.69 2.48 -1.89
N LEU A 162 25.45 1.65 -2.91
CA LEU A 162 25.72 2.03 -4.31
C LEU A 162 24.46 2.62 -4.93
N LEU A 163 24.57 3.89 -5.32
CA LEU A 163 23.51 4.61 -6.03
C LEU A 163 23.60 4.32 -7.53
N LEU A 164 22.43 4.21 -8.14
CA LEU A 164 22.23 4.14 -9.59
C LEU A 164 21.72 5.51 -10.09
N PRO A 165 21.76 5.77 -11.40
CA PRO A 165 21.17 6.97 -11.98
C PRO A 165 19.71 7.20 -11.53
N GLU A 166 19.29 8.45 -11.48
CA GLU A 166 17.92 8.78 -11.11
C GLU A 166 16.92 8.28 -12.16
N PHE A 167 15.74 7.89 -11.69
CA PHE A 167 14.61 7.45 -12.48
C PHE A 167 13.40 8.36 -12.20
N GLU A 168 12.73 8.77 -13.27
CA GLU A 168 11.43 9.44 -13.22
C GLU A 168 10.42 8.69 -14.12
N PRO A 169 9.17 8.50 -13.66
CA PRO A 169 8.13 7.89 -14.48
C PRO A 169 7.73 8.80 -15.65
N SER A 170 7.20 8.22 -16.72
CA SER A 170 6.66 9.01 -17.84
C SER A 170 5.41 9.80 -17.40
N PHE A 171 5.34 11.06 -17.84
CA PHE A 171 4.20 11.94 -17.55
C PHE A 171 3.80 12.80 -18.76
N ASN A 172 2.58 13.32 -18.69
CA ASN A 172 2.05 14.32 -19.61
C ASN A 172 1.32 15.43 -18.84
N SER A 173 0.69 16.37 -19.55
CA SER A 173 -0.03 17.51 -18.93
C SER A 173 -1.16 17.13 -17.96
N GLN A 174 -1.68 15.89 -18.03
CA GLN A 174 -2.76 15.38 -17.20
C GLN A 174 -2.25 14.55 -16.01
N GLY A 175 -0.98 14.16 -16.01
CA GLY A 175 -0.41 13.28 -14.99
C GLY A 175 0.51 12.21 -15.57
N ALA A 176 1.06 11.39 -14.66
CA ALA A 176 1.81 10.18 -15.01
C ALA A 176 0.94 9.00 -15.44
N ASP A 177 1.54 8.03 -16.14
CA ASP A 177 0.82 6.83 -16.57
C ASP A 177 0.47 5.93 -15.37
N LEU A 178 -0.80 5.53 -15.31
CA LEU A 178 -1.34 4.69 -14.24
C LEU A 178 -0.79 3.25 -14.32
N GLY A 179 -0.28 2.74 -13.21
CA GLY A 179 0.22 1.37 -13.13
C GLY A 179 1.19 1.13 -11.98
N VAL A 180 1.84 -0.02 -12.04
CA VAL A 180 2.79 -0.48 -11.02
C VAL A 180 4.20 -0.50 -11.60
N TYR A 181 5.14 0.06 -10.87
CA TYR A 181 6.57 -0.01 -11.18
C TYR A 181 7.20 -1.03 -10.23
N THR A 182 7.73 -2.13 -10.79
CA THR A 182 8.45 -3.15 -10.03
C THR A 182 9.95 -2.91 -10.20
N VAL A 183 10.63 -2.63 -9.09
CA VAL A 183 12.08 -2.43 -9.01
C VAL A 183 12.70 -3.75 -8.58
N THR A 184 13.61 -4.29 -9.37
CA THR A 184 14.37 -5.50 -9.02
C THR A 184 15.85 -5.16 -8.93
N TYR A 185 16.44 -5.42 -7.76
CA TYR A 185 17.85 -5.28 -7.50
C TYR A 185 18.53 -6.64 -7.59
N ASN A 186 19.63 -6.71 -8.33
CA ASN A 186 20.51 -7.86 -8.41
C ASN A 186 21.90 -7.45 -7.94
N ILE A 187 22.48 -8.25 -7.06
CA ILE A 187 23.85 -8.04 -6.59
C ILE A 187 24.78 -9.16 -7.04
N SER A 188 26.04 -8.81 -7.27
CA SER A 188 27.10 -9.75 -7.63
C SER A 188 28.47 -9.22 -7.24
N SER A 189 29.46 -10.10 -7.22
CA SER A 189 30.88 -9.77 -7.05
C SER A 189 31.72 -10.54 -8.08
N ASP A 190 33.04 -10.30 -8.11
CA ASP A 190 33.94 -11.11 -8.94
C ASP A 190 34.11 -12.55 -8.41
N SER A 191 33.66 -12.81 -7.18
CA SER A 191 33.64 -14.16 -6.61
C SER A 191 32.52 -15.00 -7.22
N THR A 192 32.78 -16.29 -7.43
CA THR A 192 31.69 -17.23 -7.73
C THR A 192 30.88 -17.50 -6.47
N GLU A 193 29.66 -16.99 -6.47
CA GLU A 193 28.65 -17.16 -5.43
C GLU A 193 28.17 -18.62 -5.35
N GLU A 194 28.11 -19.16 -4.13
CA GLU A 194 27.61 -20.52 -3.88
C GLU A 194 26.10 -20.54 -3.61
N VAL A 195 25.55 -19.42 -3.15
CA VAL A 195 24.11 -19.19 -2.98
C VAL A 195 23.73 -18.00 -3.86
N THR A 196 22.65 -18.14 -4.62
CA THR A 196 22.22 -17.09 -5.57
C THR A 196 20.77 -16.66 -5.39
N ASN A 197 20.03 -17.37 -4.54
CA ASN A 197 18.60 -17.12 -4.34
C ASN A 197 18.33 -15.86 -3.50
N ASP A 198 19.31 -15.39 -2.74
CA ASP A 198 19.28 -14.19 -1.90
C ASP A 198 20.17 -13.06 -2.45
N ASN A 199 20.56 -13.17 -3.72
CA ASN A 199 21.25 -12.11 -4.49
C ASN A 199 20.29 -11.23 -5.29
N GLN A 200 18.99 -11.42 -5.12
CA GLN A 200 17.94 -10.65 -5.78
C GLN A 200 16.84 -10.28 -4.79
N ILE A 201 16.35 -9.06 -4.89
CA ILE A 201 15.15 -8.61 -4.19
C ILE A 201 14.35 -7.66 -5.08
N SER A 202 13.03 -7.66 -4.91
CA SER A 202 12.14 -6.72 -5.60
C SER A 202 11.32 -5.91 -4.61
N SER A 203 11.08 -4.65 -4.98
CA SER A 203 10.11 -3.75 -4.35
C SER A 203 9.24 -3.12 -5.44
N SER A 204 8.19 -2.39 -5.05
CA SER A 204 7.30 -1.76 -6.01
C SER A 204 6.67 -0.49 -5.47
N PHE A 205 6.47 0.49 -6.36
CA PHE A 205 5.62 1.65 -6.11
C PHE A 205 4.52 1.74 -7.18
N THR A 206 3.42 2.42 -6.85
CA THR A 206 2.23 2.49 -7.70
C THR A 206 1.88 3.93 -8.04
N ILE A 207 1.62 4.19 -9.32
CA ILE A 207 0.96 5.41 -9.77
C ILE A 207 -0.53 5.11 -9.87
N SER A 208 -1.31 5.70 -8.97
CA SER A 208 -2.74 5.42 -8.81
C SER A 208 -3.62 6.54 -9.37
N GLU A 209 -4.92 6.32 -9.45
CA GLU A 209 -5.86 7.37 -9.85
C GLU A 209 -5.98 8.46 -8.77
N ASN A 210 -6.12 8.05 -7.52
CA ASN A 210 -6.50 8.94 -6.42
C ASN A 210 -5.94 8.57 -5.04
N LEU A 211 -5.13 7.52 -4.93
CA LEU A 211 -4.61 7.02 -3.66
C LEU A 211 -3.17 7.48 -3.41
N TYR A 212 -2.91 8.00 -2.21
CA TYR A 212 -1.60 8.49 -1.78
C TYR A 212 -1.15 7.72 -0.52
N SER A 213 0.05 7.14 -0.50
CA SER A 213 0.55 6.41 0.66
C SER A 213 2.08 6.29 0.69
N LYS A 214 2.64 6.24 1.90
CA LYS A 214 4.04 5.83 2.12
C LYS A 214 4.24 4.33 2.04
N ALA A 215 3.23 3.54 2.38
CA ALA A 215 3.27 2.08 2.30
C ALA A 215 2.90 1.61 0.88
N SER A 216 3.27 0.37 0.54
CA SER A 216 2.80 -0.24 -0.70
C SER A 216 1.35 -0.72 -0.58
N TRP A 217 0.73 -1.08 -1.71
CA TRP A 217 -0.65 -1.58 -1.75
C TRP A 217 -0.70 -3.07 -2.06
N ASN A 218 -1.73 -3.75 -1.59
CA ASN A 218 -2.08 -5.07 -2.08
C ASN A 218 -3.06 -4.94 -3.26
N PRO A 219 -2.62 -5.13 -4.53
CA PRO A 219 -3.49 -4.97 -5.69
C PRO A 219 -4.60 -6.03 -5.75
N ALA A 220 -4.47 -7.16 -5.05
CA ALA A 220 -5.48 -8.21 -5.05
C ALA A 220 -6.67 -7.90 -4.14
N THR A 221 -6.44 -7.20 -3.01
CA THR A 221 -7.50 -6.87 -2.05
C THR A 221 -7.93 -5.41 -2.11
N GLY A 222 -7.09 -4.53 -2.66
CA GLY A 222 -7.35 -3.09 -2.68
C GLY A 222 -7.13 -2.42 -1.33
N ASP A 223 -6.30 -3.03 -0.47
CA ASP A 223 -5.98 -2.55 0.88
C ASP A 223 -4.49 -2.17 1.03
N PRO A 224 -4.14 -1.35 2.05
CA PRO A 224 -2.76 -1.11 2.43
C PRO A 224 -2.04 -2.43 2.68
N ARG A 225 -0.84 -2.59 2.11
CA ARG A 225 0.00 -3.75 2.43
C ARG A 225 0.38 -3.67 3.89
N THR A 226 0.12 -4.74 4.62
CA THR A 226 0.40 -4.85 6.06
C THR A 226 1.17 -6.13 6.30
N THR A 227 2.43 -5.99 6.72
CA THR A 227 3.32 -7.11 7.01
C THR A 227 3.32 -7.50 8.48
N ILE A 228 3.07 -6.53 9.35
CA ILE A 228 3.07 -6.68 10.80
C ILE A 228 2.20 -5.58 11.42
N TYR A 229 1.85 -5.72 12.70
CA TYR A 229 1.13 -4.71 13.46
C TYR A 229 1.97 -4.28 14.68
N TYR A 230 2.10 -2.98 14.91
CA TYR A 230 2.82 -2.41 16.06
C TYR A 230 1.92 -1.58 16.96
N THR A 231 2.30 -1.49 18.24
CA THR A 231 1.69 -0.63 19.25
C THR A 231 2.74 -0.24 20.30
N VAL A 232 2.40 0.71 21.17
CA VAL A 232 3.23 1.10 22.31
C VAL A 232 3.19 0.05 23.41
N SER A 233 4.32 -0.12 24.12
CA SER A 233 4.42 -1.09 25.20
C SER A 233 3.45 -0.77 26.33
N GLY A 234 2.69 -1.78 26.79
CA GLY A 234 1.70 -1.63 27.84
C GLY A 234 0.30 -1.21 27.37
N GLY A 235 0.14 -0.91 26.07
CA GLY A 235 -1.11 -0.35 25.54
C GLY A 235 -1.28 1.11 25.97
N GLY A 236 -2.37 1.73 25.52
CA GLY A 236 -2.61 3.14 25.80
C GLY A 236 -2.88 3.96 24.56
N ASP A 237 -2.97 5.26 24.84
CA ASP A 237 -3.10 6.34 23.89
C ASP A 237 -1.92 6.35 22.90
N VAL A 238 -2.23 6.29 21.61
CA VAL A 238 -1.23 6.32 20.55
C VAL A 238 -1.84 6.84 19.24
N GLU A 239 -1.06 7.63 18.53
CA GLU A 239 -1.32 8.07 17.17
C GLU A 239 -0.12 7.77 16.28
N PHE A 240 -0.37 7.17 15.11
CA PHE A 240 0.63 7.05 14.07
C PHE A 240 0.31 8.00 12.92
N LEU A 241 1.35 8.66 12.44
CA LEU A 241 1.28 9.79 11.54
C LEU A 241 2.08 9.51 10.27
N SER A 242 1.56 9.91 9.12
CA SER A 242 2.28 9.96 7.84
C SER A 242 2.26 11.38 7.30
N VAL A 243 3.42 11.94 6.99
CA VAL A 243 3.55 13.28 6.39
C VAL A 243 3.56 13.15 4.87
N LEU A 244 2.62 13.80 4.18
CA LEU A 244 2.47 13.75 2.72
C LEU A 244 2.46 15.16 2.14
N ASN A 245 3.12 15.32 1.00
CA ASN A 245 3.10 16.55 0.22
C ASN A 245 2.18 16.39 -0.98
N PHE A 246 1.47 17.45 -1.35
CA PHE A 246 0.56 17.44 -2.47
C PHE A 246 0.96 18.52 -3.48
N PRO A 247 1.83 18.21 -4.45
CA PRO A 247 2.37 19.18 -5.39
C PRO A 247 1.32 19.89 -6.25
N TYR A 248 0.26 19.18 -6.67
CA TYR A 248 -0.76 19.71 -7.58
C TYR A 248 -2.18 19.33 -7.15
N ALA A 249 -2.53 19.70 -5.92
CA ALA A 249 -3.81 19.34 -5.31
C ALA A 249 -4.67 20.53 -4.91
N LYS A 250 -4.42 21.72 -5.44
CA LYS A 250 -5.35 22.84 -5.29
C LYS A 250 -6.75 22.42 -5.73
N ASP A 251 -7.74 22.72 -4.89
CA ASP A 251 -9.16 22.38 -5.05
C ASP A 251 -9.47 20.87 -4.99
N TYR A 252 -8.47 20.00 -4.77
CA TYR A 252 -8.73 18.59 -4.44
C TYR A 252 -9.20 18.46 -3.00
N THR A 253 -9.95 17.40 -2.74
CA THR A 253 -10.46 17.07 -1.42
C THR A 253 -9.75 15.85 -0.85
N ILE A 254 -9.21 15.96 0.36
CA ILE A 254 -8.82 14.81 1.19
C ILE A 254 -10.11 14.16 1.68
N ASP A 255 -10.53 13.09 1.01
CA ASP A 255 -11.85 12.47 1.19
C ASP A 255 -11.87 11.46 2.34
N SER A 256 -10.92 10.53 2.33
CA SER A 256 -10.92 9.39 3.26
C SER A 256 -9.51 8.95 3.60
N ILE A 257 -9.34 8.45 4.82
CA ILE A 257 -8.12 7.75 5.26
C ILE A 257 -8.40 6.25 5.30
N VAL A 258 -7.49 5.44 4.77
CA VAL A 258 -7.53 3.98 4.83
C VAL A 258 -6.44 3.49 5.76
N VAL A 259 -6.76 2.59 6.68
CA VAL A 259 -5.79 2.08 7.67
C VAL A 259 -6.08 0.64 8.07
N ALA A 260 -5.04 -0.17 8.23
CA ALA A 260 -5.14 -1.50 8.80
C ALA A 260 -4.93 -1.46 10.33
N VAL A 261 -5.83 -2.09 11.08
CA VAL A 261 -5.80 -2.14 12.55
C VAL A 261 -6.01 -3.54 13.10
N LEU A 262 -5.50 -3.78 14.31
CA LEU A 262 -5.66 -5.01 15.07
C LEU A 262 -5.83 -4.71 16.55
N THR A 263 -6.62 -5.49 17.27
CA THR A 263 -6.78 -5.35 18.72
C THR A 263 -6.23 -6.54 19.48
N GLY A 264 -5.69 -6.29 20.68
CA GLY A 264 -5.37 -7.32 21.67
C GLY A 264 -6.59 -7.82 22.44
N LEU A 265 -7.76 -7.21 22.26
CA LEU A 265 -9.03 -7.66 22.81
C LEU A 265 -9.56 -8.90 22.06
N PRO A 266 -10.57 -9.62 22.60
CA PRO A 266 -11.19 -10.76 21.91
C PRO A 266 -11.81 -10.42 20.56
N SER A 267 -12.17 -9.14 20.35
CA SER A 267 -12.74 -8.62 19.11
C SER A 267 -12.64 -7.09 19.07
N LEU A 268 -12.83 -6.50 17.89
CA LEU A 268 -12.89 -5.05 17.68
C LEU A 268 -14.20 -4.40 18.15
N ALA A 269 -15.20 -5.17 18.58
CA ALA A 269 -16.50 -4.66 19.04
C ALA A 269 -16.37 -3.49 20.04
N ASN A 270 -17.09 -2.40 19.77
CA ASN A 270 -17.13 -1.15 20.57
C ASN A 270 -15.81 -0.40 20.71
N VAL A 271 -14.76 -0.78 19.98
CA VAL A 271 -13.48 -0.05 20.01
C VAL A 271 -13.65 1.28 19.25
N PRO A 272 -13.34 2.43 19.86
CA PRO A 272 -13.33 3.72 19.16
C PRO A 272 -12.02 3.91 18.39
N MET A 273 -12.11 4.58 17.26
CA MET A 273 -11.01 4.97 16.40
C MET A 273 -11.23 6.37 15.87
N GLU A 274 -10.14 7.12 15.77
CA GLU A 274 -10.16 8.46 15.24
C GLU A 274 -9.12 8.58 14.13
N ALA A 275 -9.39 9.43 13.15
CA ALA A 275 -8.40 9.86 12.19
C ALA A 275 -8.45 11.37 12.04
N TYR A 276 -7.28 11.95 11.81
CA TYR A 276 -7.07 13.39 11.77
C TYR A 276 -6.27 13.76 10.54
N VAL A 277 -6.60 14.92 9.99
CA VAL A 277 -5.80 15.59 8.96
C VAL A 277 -5.32 16.89 9.55
N TYR A 278 -4.01 17.07 9.58
CA TYR A 278 -3.37 18.30 10.02
C TYR A 278 -2.67 18.96 8.83
N GLU A 279 -2.80 20.27 8.69
CA GLU A 279 -1.98 21.08 7.78
C GLU A 279 -0.70 21.45 8.52
N TRP A 280 0.46 21.21 7.88
CA TRP A 280 1.75 21.68 8.37
C TRP A 280 2.24 22.84 7.51
N ASN A 281 2.49 23.97 8.16
CA ASN A 281 3.09 25.14 7.54
C ASN A 281 4.46 25.38 8.17
N ASP A 282 5.53 25.02 7.47
CA ASP A 282 6.91 25.27 7.89
C ASP A 282 7.20 26.79 7.91
N LEU A 283 6.88 27.45 9.04
CA LEU A 283 6.92 28.90 9.20
C LEU A 283 8.36 29.41 9.31
N ASN A 284 9.23 28.60 9.91
CA ASN A 284 10.62 28.96 10.17
C ASN A 284 11.60 28.44 9.07
N GLN A 285 11.11 27.61 8.14
CA GLN A 285 11.83 27.02 7.00
C GLN A 285 12.98 26.09 7.43
N ASP A 286 12.83 25.40 8.55
CA ASP A 286 13.80 24.42 9.04
C ASP A 286 13.46 22.98 8.62
N SER A 287 12.30 22.77 7.99
CA SER A 287 11.81 21.47 7.51
C SER A 287 11.64 20.42 8.63
N SER A 288 11.45 20.89 9.86
CA SER A 288 11.04 20.11 11.03
C SER A 288 9.66 20.52 11.49
N ILE A 289 8.90 19.57 12.03
CA ILE A 289 7.55 19.82 12.52
C ILE A 289 7.63 20.32 13.95
N ASN A 290 7.13 21.52 14.18
CA ASN A 290 6.88 22.05 15.52
C ASN A 290 5.38 22.19 15.78
N ASN A 291 4.96 22.10 17.04
CA ASN A 291 3.54 22.14 17.38
C ASN A 291 2.86 23.46 16.97
N ASP A 292 3.58 24.57 17.03
CA ASP A 292 3.08 25.89 16.65
C ASP A 292 2.90 26.07 15.12
N GLU A 293 3.37 25.10 14.32
CA GLU A 293 3.32 25.09 12.85
C GLU A 293 2.24 24.16 12.28
N VAL A 294 1.50 23.48 13.17
CA VAL A 294 0.50 22.48 12.81
C VAL A 294 -0.89 22.94 13.22
N SER A 295 -1.84 22.83 12.28
CA SER A 295 -3.26 23.09 12.54
C SER A 295 -4.13 21.94 12.08
N ILE A 296 -5.11 21.56 12.88
CA ILE A 296 -6.12 20.56 12.50
C ILE A 296 -7.06 21.14 11.43
N VAL A 297 -7.32 20.36 10.39
CA VAL A 297 -8.22 20.72 9.29
C VAL A 297 -9.28 19.66 9.00
N GLY A 298 -9.05 18.41 9.41
CA GLY A 298 -10.01 17.32 9.19
C GLY A 298 -10.07 16.31 10.33
N ILE A 299 -11.22 15.69 10.50
CA ILE A 299 -11.49 14.69 11.52
C ILE A 299 -12.42 13.58 11.01
N SER A 300 -12.19 12.36 11.47
CA SER A 300 -13.14 11.25 11.37
C SER A 300 -13.19 10.52 12.70
N THR A 301 -14.38 10.22 13.18
CA THR A 301 -14.60 9.38 14.37
C THR A 301 -15.37 8.14 13.96
N TYR A 302 -14.92 6.96 14.38
CA TYR A 302 -15.54 5.69 14.08
C TYR A 302 -15.54 4.79 15.31
N THR A 303 -16.66 4.13 15.59
CA THR A 303 -16.73 3.10 16.63
C THR A 303 -17.18 1.80 15.98
N PHE A 304 -16.41 0.73 16.20
CA PHE A 304 -16.77 -0.59 15.69
C PHE A 304 -18.12 -1.06 16.26
N PRO A 305 -19.03 -1.60 15.43
CA PRO A 305 -20.29 -2.16 15.90
C PRO A 305 -20.09 -3.27 16.95
N GLU A 306 -21.05 -3.41 17.87
CA GLU A 306 -21.00 -4.37 18.98
C GLU A 306 -20.93 -5.85 18.52
N ASP A 307 -21.42 -6.15 17.31
CA ASP A 307 -21.48 -7.51 16.76
C ASP A 307 -20.22 -7.93 15.99
N VAL A 308 -19.22 -7.06 15.87
CA VAL A 308 -17.95 -7.38 15.22
C VAL A 308 -17.20 -8.43 16.02
N THR A 309 -16.95 -9.60 15.40
CA THR A 309 -16.18 -10.70 15.99
C THR A 309 -14.72 -10.75 15.54
N ALA A 310 -14.37 -9.95 14.53
CA ALA A 310 -13.01 -9.88 14.00
C ALA A 310 -12.06 -9.17 14.98
N THR A 311 -10.80 -9.60 15.02
CA THR A 311 -9.73 -8.97 15.80
C THR A 311 -8.85 -8.04 14.96
N SER A 312 -9.03 -8.01 13.64
CA SER A 312 -8.37 -7.09 12.72
C SER A 312 -9.36 -6.62 11.66
N ALA A 313 -9.12 -5.42 11.13
CA ALA A 313 -9.93 -4.82 10.07
C ALA A 313 -9.11 -3.81 9.28
N VAL A 314 -9.50 -3.59 8.02
CA VAL A 314 -9.09 -2.40 7.26
C VAL A 314 -10.26 -1.43 7.31
N LEU A 315 -10.00 -0.22 7.80
CA LEU A 315 -10.97 0.85 7.91
C LEU A 315 -10.80 1.82 6.74
N ARG A 316 -11.92 2.32 6.24
CA ARG A 316 -12.00 3.51 5.38
C ARG A 316 -12.79 4.56 6.13
N LEU A 317 -12.09 5.59 6.56
CA LEU A 317 -12.55 6.63 7.47
C LEU A 317 -12.83 7.89 6.66
N PRO A 318 -14.10 8.22 6.35
CA PRO A 318 -14.44 9.43 5.63
C PRO A 318 -14.13 10.64 6.50
N ILE A 319 -13.39 11.60 5.95
CA ILE A 319 -12.96 12.81 6.65
C ILE A 319 -14.08 13.85 6.58
N LEU A 320 -14.27 14.57 7.68
CA LEU A 320 -15.09 15.76 7.75
C LEU A 320 -14.19 16.98 7.91
N ASP A 321 -14.54 18.08 7.26
CA ASP A 321 -13.88 19.37 7.50
C ASP A 321 -14.10 19.81 8.97
N PHE A 322 -13.00 20.15 9.64
CA PHE A 322 -13.00 20.42 11.07
C PHE A 322 -13.67 21.76 11.45
N PHE A 323 -13.81 22.69 10.52
CA PHE A 323 -14.39 24.01 10.81
C PHE A 323 -15.88 24.06 10.46
N THR A 324 -16.27 23.44 9.36
CA THR A 324 -17.65 23.49 8.87
C THR A 324 -18.50 22.36 9.43
N PHE A 325 -17.94 21.17 9.65
CA PHE A 325 -18.68 19.94 10.02
C PHE A 325 -19.85 19.59 9.08
N GLU A 326 -19.97 20.28 7.94
CA GLU A 326 -21.09 20.18 6.99
C GLU A 326 -20.66 19.58 5.65
N GLU A 327 -19.38 19.67 5.29
CA GLU A 327 -18.81 19.16 4.04
C GLU A 327 -17.99 17.88 4.28
N THR A 328 -18.16 16.90 3.38
CA THR A 328 -17.33 15.70 3.34
C THR A 328 -15.96 16.04 2.76
N GLY A 329 -14.92 15.76 3.53
CA GLY A 329 -13.52 15.91 3.18
C GLY A 329 -12.95 17.31 3.41
N VAL A 330 -11.62 17.43 3.34
CA VAL A 330 -10.90 18.71 3.48
C VAL A 330 -10.45 19.20 2.12
N VAL A 331 -10.93 20.37 1.69
CA VAL A 331 -10.49 20.99 0.43
C VAL A 331 -9.13 21.63 0.61
N ILE A 332 -8.19 21.29 -0.26
CA ILE A 332 -6.83 21.81 -0.25
C ILE A 332 -6.83 23.19 -0.94
N PRO A 333 -6.44 24.28 -0.25
CA PRO A 333 -6.60 25.64 -0.77
C PRO A 333 -5.55 26.02 -1.83
N GLU A 334 -4.37 25.40 -1.79
CA GLU A 334 -3.21 25.75 -2.62
C GLU A 334 -2.38 24.51 -2.96
N ASP A 335 -1.67 24.58 -4.08
CA ASP A 335 -0.71 23.56 -4.50
C ASP A 335 0.52 23.54 -3.57
N ASN A 336 1.26 22.42 -3.58
CA ASN A 336 2.49 22.20 -2.82
C ASN A 336 2.32 22.38 -1.30
N LYS A 337 1.26 21.81 -0.75
CA LYS A 337 0.97 21.81 0.70
C LYS A 337 1.34 20.49 1.35
N ASP A 338 1.82 20.56 2.59
CA ASP A 338 2.12 19.40 3.42
C ASP A 338 0.97 19.14 4.39
N TYR A 339 0.49 17.89 4.42
CA TYR A 339 -0.47 17.43 5.40
C TYR A 339 0.04 16.21 6.15
N ILE A 340 -0.31 16.15 7.43
CA ILE A 340 0.00 15.06 8.33
C ILE A 340 -1.28 14.25 8.52
N ILE A 341 -1.20 12.96 8.22
CA ILE A 341 -2.31 12.01 8.24
C ILE A 341 -2.16 11.17 9.50
N GLY A 342 -3.01 11.42 10.49
CA GLY A 342 -2.98 10.76 11.78
C GLY A 342 -4.10 9.73 11.93
N VAL A 343 -3.78 8.57 12.48
CA VAL A 343 -4.78 7.62 12.97
C VAL A 343 -4.52 7.36 14.45
N ARG A 344 -5.51 7.67 15.27
CA ARG A 344 -5.40 7.72 16.73
C ARG A 344 -6.31 6.68 17.38
N TYR A 345 -5.76 6.01 18.38
CA TYR A 345 -6.49 5.22 19.34
C TYR A 345 -6.38 5.90 20.72
N GLN A 346 -7.51 6.06 21.39
CA GLN A 346 -7.59 6.56 22.76
C GLN A 346 -8.24 5.50 23.65
N GLY A 347 -7.50 5.02 24.64
CA GLY A 347 -7.95 3.92 25.49
C GLY A 347 -6.82 3.19 26.18
N ALA A 348 -7.14 2.34 27.14
CA ALA A 348 -6.12 1.66 27.97
C ALA A 348 -5.59 0.34 27.36
N ASP A 349 -6.28 -0.20 26.36
CA ASP A 349 -5.97 -1.53 25.82
C ASP A 349 -4.81 -1.52 24.81
N LEU A 350 -4.33 -2.73 24.48
CA LEU A 350 -3.36 -2.95 23.40
C LEU A 350 -4.09 -2.87 22.05
N PHE A 351 -3.90 -1.75 21.34
CA PHE A 351 -4.43 -1.54 20.00
C PHE A 351 -3.30 -1.28 19.02
N TYR A 352 -3.30 -1.99 17.90
CA TYR A 352 -2.18 -2.07 16.98
C TYR A 352 -2.54 -1.53 15.60
N PHE A 353 -1.54 -0.96 14.94
CA PHE A 353 -1.64 -0.38 13.61
C PHE A 353 -0.76 -1.16 12.65
N GLY A 354 -1.21 -1.30 11.41
CA GLY A 354 -0.48 -2.02 10.38
C GLY A 354 0.78 -1.27 9.94
N PHE A 355 1.86 -2.01 9.69
CA PHE A 355 3.10 -1.51 9.10
C PHE A 355 3.54 -2.38 7.92
N ASP A 356 4.15 -1.73 6.94
CA ASP A 356 4.77 -2.36 5.78
C ASP A 356 6.30 -2.38 5.91
N LEU A 357 6.84 -3.44 6.51
CA LEU A 357 8.28 -3.68 6.59
C LEU A 357 8.90 -4.10 5.26
N SER A 358 8.09 -4.36 4.23
CA SER A 358 8.63 -4.58 2.88
C SER A 358 8.98 -3.27 2.18
N TYR A 359 8.45 -2.14 2.68
CA TYR A 359 8.75 -0.80 2.20
C TYR A 359 9.53 -0.03 3.26
N ASP A 360 10.81 -0.36 3.38
CA ASP A 360 11.72 0.17 4.40
C ASP A 360 12.33 1.53 3.99
N TYR A 361 12.25 2.52 4.88
CA TYR A 361 12.79 3.87 4.69
C TYR A 361 14.18 4.07 5.33
N GLY A 362 14.80 3.02 5.89
CA GLY A 362 16.05 3.12 6.63
C GLY A 362 17.22 3.59 5.76
N GLN A 363 17.40 2.98 4.59
CA GLN A 363 18.43 3.42 3.63
C GLN A 363 18.17 4.85 3.13
N TYR A 364 16.91 5.17 2.83
CA TYR A 364 16.51 6.48 2.34
C TYR A 364 16.78 7.58 3.39
N THR A 365 16.36 7.37 4.63
CA THR A 365 16.60 8.32 5.73
C THR A 365 18.08 8.45 6.08
N ASN A 366 18.85 7.37 6.05
CA ASN A 366 20.32 7.42 6.23
C ASN A 366 21.01 8.23 5.12
N LEU A 367 20.60 8.05 3.86
CA LEU A 367 21.12 8.82 2.72
C LEU A 367 20.81 10.32 2.86
N ARG A 368 19.56 10.65 3.21
CA ARG A 368 19.10 12.02 3.44
C ARG A 368 19.84 12.66 4.62
N ALA A 369 20.07 11.91 5.69
CA ALA A 369 20.85 12.36 6.84
C ALA A 369 22.31 12.65 6.46
N ALA A 370 22.95 11.74 5.72
CA ALA A 370 24.34 11.89 5.28
C ALA A 370 24.54 13.09 4.34
N THR A 371 23.52 13.46 3.58
CA THR A 371 23.53 14.62 2.67
C THR A 371 23.08 15.93 3.34
N GLY A 372 22.67 15.89 4.62
CA GLY A 372 22.14 17.05 5.34
C GLY A 372 20.80 17.54 4.83
N ALA A 373 20.06 16.69 4.12
CA ALA A 373 18.78 17.02 3.51
C ALA A 373 17.59 16.36 4.24
N LEU A 374 17.82 15.58 5.30
CA LEU A 374 16.75 14.89 6.04
C LEU A 374 15.74 15.88 6.62
N THR A 375 14.46 15.57 6.42
CA THR A 375 13.30 16.31 6.93
C THR A 375 12.32 15.34 7.59
N ASP A 376 11.36 15.83 8.36
CA ASP A 376 10.34 14.95 8.96
C ASP A 376 9.42 14.27 7.93
N ARG A 377 9.39 14.82 6.70
CA ARG A 377 8.71 14.21 5.53
C ARG A 377 9.36 12.92 5.07
N ASP A 378 10.61 12.66 5.43
CA ASP A 378 11.37 11.52 4.90
C ASP A 378 11.11 10.23 5.70
N TYR A 379 10.56 10.32 6.91
CA TYR A 379 10.28 9.15 7.74
C TYR A 379 9.04 8.38 7.29
N GLY A 380 9.09 7.04 7.28
CA GLY A 380 7.96 6.19 6.91
C GLY A 380 6.73 6.35 7.83
N TYR A 381 6.92 6.84 9.05
CA TYR A 381 5.88 7.18 10.02
C TYR A 381 6.47 8.09 11.11
N LEU A 382 5.59 8.69 11.93
CA LEU A 382 5.92 9.24 13.24
C LEU A 382 4.93 8.68 14.26
N GLY A 383 5.38 8.34 15.46
CA GLY A 383 4.54 7.90 16.57
C GLY A 383 4.44 8.98 17.65
N VAL A 384 3.25 9.19 18.20
CA VAL A 384 3.01 10.11 19.33
C VAL A 384 2.06 9.45 20.32
N ASN A 385 2.23 9.72 21.62
CA ASN A 385 1.38 9.20 22.70
C ASN A 385 0.82 10.29 23.63
N THR A 386 1.13 11.56 23.35
CA THR A 386 0.60 12.73 24.06
C THR A 386 0.16 13.79 23.06
N TRP A 387 -0.88 14.54 23.42
CA TRP A 387 -1.38 15.64 22.60
C TRP A 387 -1.90 16.74 23.52
N ASN A 388 -1.86 17.97 23.03
CA ASN A 388 -2.48 19.11 23.69
C ASN A 388 -3.73 19.51 22.91
N ASP A 389 -4.88 19.44 23.57
CA ASP A 389 -6.20 19.48 22.94
C ASP A 389 -6.35 18.40 21.85
N LEU A 390 -6.15 18.75 20.58
CA LEU A 390 -6.22 17.83 19.44
C LEU A 390 -4.89 17.72 18.66
N ILE A 391 -3.91 18.58 18.95
CA ILE A 391 -2.64 18.61 18.22
C ILE A 391 -1.65 17.63 18.87
N PRO A 392 -1.06 16.70 18.10
CA PRO A 392 -0.01 15.81 18.59
C PRO A 392 1.18 16.58 19.16
N ASP A 393 1.80 16.03 20.21
CA ASP A 393 3.06 16.53 20.75
C ASP A 393 4.25 16.10 19.87
N PHE A 394 4.52 16.84 18.79
CA PHE A 394 5.59 16.54 17.84
C PHE A 394 6.98 16.70 18.46
N GLU A 395 7.15 17.54 19.49
CA GLU A 395 8.43 17.62 20.21
C GLU A 395 8.74 16.32 20.99
N SER A 396 7.73 15.48 21.23
CA SER A 396 7.84 14.15 21.84
C SER A 396 7.70 12.99 20.84
N ALA A 397 7.62 13.28 19.54
CA ALA A 397 7.45 12.25 18.51
C ALA A 397 8.59 11.23 18.53
N PHE A 398 8.25 9.98 18.25
CA PHE A 398 9.19 8.87 18.30
C PHE A 398 9.11 7.97 17.07
N LEU A 399 10.20 7.23 16.86
CA LEU A 399 10.27 6.06 16.00
C LEU A 399 10.56 4.85 16.88
N PHE A 400 9.99 3.70 16.56
CA PHE A 400 10.41 2.45 17.19
C PHE A 400 11.82 2.09 16.74
N THR A 401 12.65 1.69 17.70
CA THR A 401 14.02 1.24 17.45
C THR A 401 14.03 0.05 16.49
N GLY A 402 14.71 0.20 15.36
CA GLY A 402 14.86 -0.85 14.35
C GLY A 402 13.62 -1.07 13.48
N VAL A 403 12.65 -0.14 13.49
CA VAL A 403 11.48 -0.19 12.62
C VAL A 403 11.45 1.05 11.74
N THR A 404 11.77 0.85 10.47
CA THR A 404 11.83 1.90 9.44
C THR A 404 10.84 1.68 8.30
N GLY A 405 9.99 0.65 8.38
CA GLY A 405 8.86 0.45 7.47
C GLY A 405 7.79 1.54 7.64
N ALA A 406 7.05 1.82 6.57
CA ALA A 406 5.94 2.78 6.63
C ALA A 406 4.76 2.23 7.44
N VAL A 407 4.03 3.15 8.09
CA VAL A 407 2.70 2.81 8.61
C VAL A 407 1.75 2.56 7.42
N SER A 408 0.92 1.52 7.51
CA SER A 408 0.01 1.06 6.47
C SER A 408 -1.24 1.94 6.37
N THR A 409 -1.04 3.24 6.12
CA THR A 409 -2.09 4.25 5.93
C THR A 409 -2.08 4.80 4.51
N GLY A 410 -3.27 5.00 3.93
CA GLY A 410 -3.44 5.68 2.64
C GLY A 410 -4.46 6.81 2.72
N VAL A 411 -4.35 7.78 1.82
CA VAL A 411 -5.29 8.88 1.65
C VAL A 411 -5.94 8.80 0.28
N ILE A 412 -7.26 8.94 0.22
CA ILE A 412 -7.97 9.18 -1.04
C ILE A 412 -8.06 10.68 -1.28
N LEU A 413 -7.59 11.11 -2.45
CA LEU A 413 -7.77 12.45 -2.98
C LEU A 413 -8.86 12.45 -4.05
N THR A 414 -9.93 13.18 -3.82
CA THR A 414 -10.96 13.40 -4.82
C THR A 414 -10.64 14.67 -5.59
N SER A 415 -10.52 14.58 -6.92
CA SER A 415 -10.38 15.77 -7.75
C SER A 415 -11.64 16.64 -7.67
N PRO A 416 -11.53 17.96 -7.77
CA PRO A 416 -12.70 18.80 -7.91
C PRO A 416 -13.51 18.32 -9.12
N GLU A 417 -14.84 18.38 -9.02
CA GLU A 417 -15.69 18.22 -10.19
C GLU A 417 -15.43 19.40 -11.15
N VAL A 418 -14.45 19.24 -12.03
CA VAL A 418 -14.32 20.11 -13.21
C VAL A 418 -15.39 19.71 -14.21
N SER A 419 -16.63 20.09 -13.93
CA SER A 419 -17.60 20.26 -14.99
C SER A 419 -17.17 21.46 -15.82
N THR A 420 -16.71 21.23 -17.05
CA THR A 420 -16.58 22.31 -18.04
C THR A 420 -17.94 22.81 -18.54
N GLU A 421 -19.02 22.16 -18.09
CA GLU A 421 -20.39 22.44 -18.47
C GLU A 421 -21.10 23.16 -17.32
N GLU A 422 -21.61 24.35 -17.60
CA GLU A 422 -22.38 25.14 -16.64
C GLU A 422 -23.66 24.39 -16.24
N VAL A 423 -24.02 24.41 -14.95
CA VAL A 423 -25.34 23.93 -14.53
C VAL A 423 -26.35 24.96 -15.00
N VAL A 424 -27.02 24.69 -16.11
CA VAL A 424 -27.94 25.63 -16.74
C VAL A 424 -29.36 25.51 -16.19
N GLY A 425 -30.10 26.62 -16.18
CA GLY A 425 -31.51 26.60 -15.82
C GLY A 425 -32.41 26.10 -16.95
N ALA A 426 -33.72 26.06 -16.69
CA ALA A 426 -34.73 25.62 -17.66
C ALA A 426 -34.83 26.52 -18.91
N GLU A 427 -34.22 27.70 -18.85
CA GLU A 427 -34.05 28.64 -19.94
C GLU A 427 -33.11 28.16 -21.06
N THR A 428 -32.20 27.20 -20.79
CA THR A 428 -31.27 26.66 -21.81
C THR A 428 -31.79 25.35 -22.39
N PHE A 429 -32.21 24.42 -21.54
CA PHE A 429 -33.01 23.26 -21.94
C PHE A 429 -33.86 22.76 -20.78
N ASP A 430 -35.06 22.26 -21.09
CA ASP A 430 -35.97 21.70 -20.12
C ASP A 430 -36.29 20.25 -20.42
N PHE A 431 -36.55 19.46 -19.38
CA PHE A 431 -36.93 18.08 -19.57
C PHE A 431 -37.94 17.61 -18.53
N GLN A 432 -38.78 16.69 -18.96
CA GLN A 432 -39.83 16.11 -18.11
C GLN A 432 -39.71 14.60 -18.08
N LEU A 433 -39.86 14.05 -16.87
CA LEU A 433 -39.77 12.62 -16.59
C LEU A 433 -41.17 12.04 -16.39
N PHE A 434 -41.58 11.09 -17.22
CA PHE A 434 -42.88 10.44 -17.09
C PHE A 434 -42.82 8.93 -17.36
N PRO A 435 -43.54 8.10 -16.58
CA PRO A 435 -44.20 8.45 -15.33
C PRO A 435 -43.18 8.61 -14.20
N ASN A 436 -43.42 9.50 -13.24
CA ASN A 436 -42.67 9.55 -11.98
C ASN A 436 -43.70 9.62 -10.83
N PRO A 437 -43.89 8.55 -10.04
CA PRO A 437 -43.07 7.33 -9.92
C PRO A 437 -43.21 6.34 -11.09
N VAL A 438 -42.15 5.59 -11.38
CA VAL A 438 -42.02 4.65 -12.53
C VAL A 438 -41.91 3.19 -12.07
N SER A 439 -42.40 2.22 -12.86
CA SER A 439 -42.24 0.78 -12.59
C SER A 439 -41.44 0.03 -13.67
N GLU A 440 -41.65 0.36 -14.95
CA GLU A 440 -41.07 -0.40 -16.06
C GLU A 440 -40.28 0.46 -17.04
N GLN A 441 -40.88 1.53 -17.55
CA GLN A 441 -40.26 2.41 -18.56
C GLN A 441 -40.35 3.87 -18.13
N LEU A 442 -39.20 4.54 -18.04
CA LEU A 442 -39.08 5.98 -17.81
C LEU A 442 -38.92 6.66 -19.17
N GLN A 443 -39.80 7.61 -19.48
CA GLN A 443 -39.67 8.48 -20.65
C GLN A 443 -39.13 9.84 -20.22
N VAL A 444 -38.17 10.34 -21.00
CA VAL A 444 -37.56 11.65 -20.87
C VAL A 444 -37.95 12.44 -22.11
N ASN A 445 -38.76 13.47 -21.92
CA ASN A 445 -39.08 14.43 -22.97
C ASN A 445 -38.15 15.63 -22.79
N LEU A 446 -37.26 15.85 -23.75
CA LEU A 446 -36.27 16.93 -23.75
C LEU A 446 -36.69 18.02 -24.74
N ASP A 447 -36.64 19.28 -24.29
CA ASP A 447 -36.93 20.49 -25.06
C ASP A 447 -35.71 21.41 -24.99
N LEU A 448 -34.95 21.44 -26.08
CA LEU A 448 -33.73 22.21 -26.21
C LEU A 448 -34.06 23.61 -26.77
N LYS A 449 -33.54 24.68 -26.14
CA LYS A 449 -33.73 26.05 -26.63
C LYS A 449 -32.68 26.46 -27.67
N GLU A 450 -31.58 25.71 -27.75
CA GLU A 450 -30.51 25.87 -28.74
C GLU A 450 -30.07 24.50 -29.27
N ARG A 451 -29.47 24.47 -30.47
CA ARG A 451 -28.99 23.23 -31.09
C ARG A 451 -27.71 22.76 -30.38
N THR A 452 -27.64 21.46 -30.06
CA THR A 452 -26.47 20.77 -29.51
C THR A 452 -26.08 19.62 -30.43
N ASP A 453 -24.78 19.31 -30.53
CA ASP A 453 -24.30 18.20 -31.35
C ASP A 453 -24.46 16.83 -30.67
N PHE A 454 -24.70 16.80 -29.35
CA PHE A 454 -24.99 15.58 -28.61
C PHE A 454 -25.84 15.80 -27.34
N VAL A 455 -26.44 14.71 -26.87
CA VAL A 455 -27.09 14.60 -25.55
C VAL A 455 -26.60 13.32 -24.88
N VAL A 456 -26.19 13.39 -23.62
CA VAL A 456 -25.84 12.23 -22.79
C VAL A 456 -26.84 12.11 -21.66
N TYR A 457 -27.44 10.93 -21.50
CA TYR A 457 -28.33 10.62 -20.39
C TYR A 457 -27.63 9.64 -19.45
N GLN A 458 -27.53 9.98 -18.17
CA GLN A 458 -26.89 9.18 -17.13
C GLN A 458 -27.85 8.96 -15.96
N ILE A 459 -28.03 7.73 -15.51
CA ILE A 459 -28.83 7.40 -14.31
C ILE A 459 -27.89 6.95 -13.20
N THR A 460 -28.01 7.53 -12.01
CA THR A 460 -27.26 7.17 -10.80
C THR A 460 -28.19 6.72 -9.68
N ASP A 461 -27.70 5.84 -8.79
CA ASP A 461 -28.39 5.50 -7.55
C ASP A 461 -28.12 6.53 -6.43
N ASN A 462 -28.75 6.35 -5.26
CA ASN A 462 -28.61 7.26 -4.12
C ASN A 462 -27.21 7.26 -3.47
N ALA A 463 -26.31 6.36 -3.88
CA ALA A 463 -24.91 6.34 -3.46
C ALA A 463 -23.98 6.94 -4.53
N GLY A 464 -24.54 7.59 -5.56
CA GLY A 464 -23.77 8.23 -6.64
C GLY A 464 -23.24 7.27 -7.70
N ARG A 465 -23.50 5.96 -7.59
CA ARG A 465 -23.01 4.97 -8.55
C ARG A 465 -23.79 5.06 -9.86
N VAL A 466 -23.10 5.13 -10.98
CA VAL A 466 -23.68 5.13 -12.33
C VAL A 466 -24.28 3.75 -12.64
N ILE A 467 -25.58 3.74 -12.93
CA ILE A 467 -26.36 2.54 -13.26
C ILE A 467 -26.53 2.40 -14.77
N TYR A 468 -26.69 3.52 -15.47
CA TYR A 468 -26.91 3.54 -16.91
C TYR A 468 -26.34 4.82 -17.51
N THR A 469 -25.72 4.73 -18.69
CA THR A 469 -25.29 5.89 -19.48
C THR A 469 -25.54 5.61 -20.96
N THR A 470 -26.06 6.60 -21.68
CA THR A 470 -26.18 6.56 -23.15
C THR A 470 -25.89 7.93 -23.74
N ARG A 471 -25.40 7.96 -24.98
CA ARG A 471 -25.13 9.19 -25.74
C ARG A 471 -25.88 9.13 -27.06
N ASP A 472 -26.62 10.19 -27.34
CA ASP A 472 -27.23 10.45 -28.64
C ASP A 472 -26.46 11.56 -29.36
N THR A 473 -26.32 11.40 -30.68
CA THR A 473 -25.67 12.36 -31.59
C THR A 473 -26.60 12.84 -32.70
N ASP A 474 -27.80 12.25 -32.81
CA ASP A 474 -28.84 12.63 -33.78
C ASP A 474 -29.92 13.47 -33.07
N VAL A 475 -29.51 14.65 -32.59
CA VAL A 475 -30.31 15.48 -31.68
C VAL A 475 -31.25 16.45 -32.42
N PHE A 476 -32.50 16.52 -31.96
CA PHE A 476 -33.53 17.46 -32.46
C PHE A 476 -33.97 18.44 -31.36
N GLU A 477 -34.58 19.57 -31.73
CA GLU A 477 -35.08 20.59 -30.78
C GLU A 477 -36.03 20.01 -29.72
N THR A 478 -36.78 18.97 -30.07
CA THR A 478 -37.55 18.16 -29.13
C THR A 478 -37.24 16.69 -29.34
N GLU A 479 -36.80 16.00 -28.28
CA GLU A 479 -36.41 14.60 -28.31
C GLU A 479 -37.17 13.81 -27.23
N GLN A 480 -37.44 12.54 -27.51
CA GLN A 480 -38.00 11.63 -26.52
C GLN A 480 -37.11 10.40 -26.39
N ALA A 481 -36.50 10.24 -25.21
CA ALA A 481 -35.71 9.06 -24.86
C ALA A 481 -36.51 8.15 -23.91
N THR A 482 -36.38 6.83 -24.07
CA THR A 482 -37.06 5.84 -23.22
C THR A 482 -36.06 4.89 -22.59
N PHE A 483 -36.14 4.72 -21.27
CA PHE A 483 -35.24 3.91 -20.47
C PHE A 483 -36.01 2.78 -19.78
N ASN A 484 -35.54 1.54 -19.92
CA ASN A 484 -36.10 0.40 -19.20
C ASN A 484 -35.51 0.33 -17.78
N VAL A 485 -36.34 0.58 -16.78
CA VAL A 485 -35.97 0.59 -15.36
C VAL A 485 -36.52 -0.63 -14.60
N SER A 486 -37.15 -1.59 -15.29
CA SER A 486 -37.76 -2.79 -14.67
C SER A 486 -36.79 -3.63 -13.84
N GLN A 487 -35.50 -3.60 -14.17
CA GLN A 487 -34.46 -4.35 -13.47
C GLN A 487 -33.93 -3.63 -12.23
N LEU A 488 -34.26 -2.35 -12.06
CA LEU A 488 -33.78 -1.56 -10.92
C LEU A 488 -34.55 -1.93 -9.63
N PRO A 489 -33.88 -2.01 -8.47
CA PRO A 489 -34.55 -2.11 -7.18
C PRO A 489 -35.47 -0.91 -6.91
N ALA A 490 -36.50 -1.08 -6.09
CA ALA A 490 -37.33 0.04 -5.63
C ALA A 490 -36.47 1.02 -4.83
N GLY A 491 -36.54 2.30 -5.18
CA GLY A 491 -35.65 3.31 -4.61
C GLY A 491 -35.69 4.63 -5.37
N GLN A 492 -34.96 5.62 -4.85
CA GLN A 492 -34.77 6.92 -5.50
C GLN A 492 -33.52 6.86 -6.38
N TYR A 493 -33.64 7.41 -7.58
CA TYR A 493 -32.58 7.52 -8.58
C TYR A 493 -32.52 8.94 -9.10
N ASN A 494 -31.36 9.34 -9.62
CA ASN A 494 -31.18 10.61 -10.31
C ASN A 494 -30.90 10.33 -11.77
N ILE A 495 -31.50 11.12 -12.66
CA ILE A 495 -31.11 11.18 -14.07
C ILE A 495 -30.45 12.53 -14.34
N THR A 496 -29.29 12.49 -14.95
CA THR A 496 -28.47 13.63 -15.35
C THR A 496 -28.43 13.66 -16.88
N ILE A 497 -28.79 14.80 -17.45
CA ILE A 497 -28.70 15.09 -18.89
C ILE A 497 -27.55 16.07 -19.10
N ARG A 498 -26.62 15.71 -19.97
CA ARG A 498 -25.48 16.54 -20.37
C ARG A 498 -25.56 16.86 -21.86
N THR A 499 -25.41 18.13 -22.20
CA THR A 499 -25.32 18.66 -23.56
C THR A 499 -24.02 19.48 -23.70
N GLU A 500 -23.78 20.10 -24.86
CA GLU A 500 -22.71 21.09 -25.04
C GLU A 500 -22.97 22.44 -24.35
N GLN A 501 -24.22 22.67 -23.94
CA GLN A 501 -24.67 23.92 -23.36
C GLN A 501 -24.75 23.85 -21.83
N GLY A 502 -24.47 22.69 -21.22
CA GLY A 502 -24.64 22.51 -19.79
C GLY A 502 -25.21 21.17 -19.36
N ILE A 503 -25.32 21.02 -18.03
CA ILE A 503 -25.82 19.82 -17.35
C ILE A 503 -27.05 20.16 -16.50
N ARG A 504 -28.06 19.28 -16.52
CA ARG A 504 -29.19 19.33 -15.57
C ARG A 504 -29.52 17.94 -15.05
N SER A 505 -29.91 17.85 -13.78
CA SER A 505 -30.31 16.61 -13.13
C SER A 505 -31.71 16.72 -12.51
N SER A 506 -32.44 15.61 -12.50
CA SER A 506 -33.73 15.47 -11.81
C SER A 506 -33.84 14.09 -11.17
N SER A 507 -34.54 14.01 -10.05
CA SER A 507 -34.79 12.75 -9.37
C SER A 507 -36.08 12.06 -9.85
N PHE A 508 -36.09 10.74 -9.80
CA PHE A 508 -37.28 9.92 -10.02
C PHE A 508 -37.30 8.71 -9.09
N VAL A 509 -38.51 8.18 -8.82
CA VAL A 509 -38.71 7.07 -7.90
C VAL A 509 -39.15 5.83 -8.66
N VAL A 510 -38.39 4.73 -8.51
CA VAL A 510 -38.79 3.41 -9.00
C VAL A 510 -39.66 2.73 -7.94
N LYS A 511 -40.91 2.41 -8.30
CA LYS A 511 -41.85 1.64 -7.47
C LYS A 511 -41.98 0.23 -8.03
N ARG A 512 -42.05 -0.74 -7.12
CA ARG A 512 -42.44 -2.12 -7.45
C ARG A 512 -43.84 -2.41 -6.97
#